data_AF-A0A6N6T1R1-F1
#
_entry.id   AF-A0A6N6T1R1-F1
#
_cell.length_a   1.000
_cell.length_b   1.000
_cell.length_c   1.000
_cell.angle_alpha   90.00
_cell.angle_beta   90.00
_cell.angle_gamma   90.00
#
_symmetry.space_group_name_H-M   'P 1'
#
loop_
_entity.id
_entity.type
_entity.pdbx_description
1 polymer ?
#
loop_
_entity_poly.entity_id
_entity_poly.type
_entity_poly.pdbx_seq_one_letter_code
_entity_poly.pdbx_strand_id
1 'polypeptide(L)'
;MTDQSPRFACDAGERLLARLEARRRPTRAELAAHVAEIRAAVAQEAAARSVSGLPERERYQLQLAKWRAIHRFVYQTPYRDRAGIKRSDQWRAVLDRVRLLGEPELIDWVALQIEVAGNREKGLPDMRPRKNGPTFVVLLEYVANRKRKCLALLKWAIGAEREGGLTSNSGTLTTPLRDLHRAASARDRGNERL
;
A
#
# COMPACT_ATOMS: atom_id res chain seq x y z
N MET A 1 -28.70 -19.52 10.84
CA MET A 1 -28.18 -18.26 10.28
C MET A 1 -27.32 -18.60 9.08
N THR A 2 -27.87 -18.44 7.87
CA THR A 2 -27.21 -18.77 6.61
C THR A 2 -26.18 -17.70 6.29
N ASP A 3 -24.91 -18.10 6.26
CA ASP A 3 -23.76 -17.28 5.86
C ASP A 3 -23.85 -16.97 4.35
N GLN A 4 -24.65 -15.95 4.01
CA GLN A 4 -24.82 -15.47 2.64
C GLN A 4 -23.67 -14.55 2.16
N SER A 5 -22.66 -14.31 3.00
CA SER A 5 -21.64 -13.28 2.76
C SER A 5 -20.58 -13.57 1.67
N PRO A 6 -20.21 -14.81 1.30
CA PRO A 6 -19.11 -15.01 0.33
C PRO A 6 -19.52 -14.87 -1.13
N ARG A 7 -20.81 -15.00 -1.49
CA ARG A 7 -21.27 -14.93 -2.90
C ARG A 7 -21.31 -13.50 -3.45
N PHE A 8 -21.79 -12.53 -2.66
CA PHE A 8 -21.96 -11.14 -3.10
C PHE A 8 -20.64 -10.40 -3.41
N ALA A 9 -19.56 -10.70 -2.68
CA ALA A 9 -18.24 -10.08 -2.91
C ALA A 9 -17.57 -10.58 -4.20
N CYS A 10 -17.82 -11.84 -4.58
CA CYS A 10 -17.35 -12.43 -5.82
C CYS A 10 -18.00 -11.73 -7.03
N ASP A 11 -19.31 -11.52 -6.97
CA ASP A 11 -20.09 -10.92 -8.06
C ASP A 11 -19.72 -9.45 -8.30
N ALA A 12 -19.42 -8.69 -7.25
CA ALA A 12 -18.96 -7.31 -7.38
C ALA A 12 -17.58 -7.21 -8.05
N GLY A 13 -16.66 -8.12 -7.68
CA GLY A 13 -15.34 -8.23 -8.28
C GLY A 13 -15.39 -8.59 -9.77
N GLU A 14 -16.24 -9.57 -10.13
CA GLU A 14 -16.46 -9.98 -11.52
C GLU A 14 -17.07 -8.88 -12.37
N ARG A 15 -18.08 -8.16 -11.86
CA ARG A 15 -18.65 -6.99 -12.55
C ARG A 15 -17.62 -5.89 -12.79
N LEU A 16 -16.78 -5.60 -11.79
CA LEU A 16 -15.71 -4.63 -11.96
C LEU A 16 -14.73 -5.08 -13.06
N LEU A 17 -14.30 -6.34 -13.02
CA LEU A 17 -13.37 -6.89 -14.01
C LEU A 17 -13.96 -6.82 -15.43
N ALA A 18 -15.20 -7.26 -15.63
CA ALA A 18 -15.89 -7.17 -16.91
C ALA A 18 -15.95 -5.72 -17.44
N ARG A 19 -16.23 -4.74 -16.57
CA ARG A 19 -16.24 -3.32 -16.94
C ARG A 19 -14.86 -2.80 -17.35
N LEU A 20 -13.78 -3.29 -16.73
CA LEU A 20 -12.42 -2.89 -17.08
C LEU A 20 -11.97 -3.53 -18.40
N GLU A 21 -12.36 -4.77 -18.66
CA GLU A 21 -12.02 -5.49 -19.89
C GLU A 21 -12.70 -4.94 -21.14
N ALA A 22 -13.89 -4.34 -20.99
CA ALA A 22 -14.59 -3.67 -22.07
C ALA A 22 -13.89 -2.41 -22.59
N ARG A 23 -12.82 -1.96 -21.93
CA ARG A 23 -12.06 -0.77 -22.33
C ARG A 23 -11.00 -1.10 -23.37
N ARG A 24 -10.57 -0.09 -24.11
CA ARG A 24 -9.41 -0.19 -25.01
C ARG A 24 -8.21 -0.70 -24.21
N ARG A 25 -7.60 -1.79 -24.68
CA ARG A 25 -6.36 -2.30 -24.12
C ARG A 25 -5.18 -1.41 -24.55
N PRO A 26 -4.23 -1.13 -23.64
CA PRO A 26 -2.99 -0.46 -24.02
C PRO A 26 -2.22 -1.30 -25.05
N THR A 27 -1.59 -0.62 -26.01
CA THR A 27 -0.68 -1.24 -26.97
C THR A 27 0.60 -1.70 -26.28
N ARG A 28 1.39 -2.57 -26.94
CA ARG A 28 2.68 -3.02 -26.40
C ARG A 28 3.64 -1.85 -26.10
N ALA A 29 3.64 -0.81 -26.95
CA ALA A 29 4.46 0.38 -26.75
C ALA A 29 4.02 1.17 -25.52
N GLU A 30 2.70 1.35 -25.33
CA GLU A 30 2.15 2.01 -24.14
C GLU A 30 2.43 1.23 -22.85
N LEU A 31 2.34 -0.11 -22.90
CA LEU A 31 2.71 -0.97 -21.78
C LEU A 31 4.18 -0.80 -21.41
N ALA A 32 5.08 -0.81 -22.40
CA ALA A 32 6.51 -0.61 -22.17
C ALA A 32 6.80 0.77 -21.57
N ALA A 33 6.13 1.82 -22.06
CA ALA A 33 6.24 3.18 -21.52
C ALA A 33 5.77 3.25 -20.06
N HIS A 34 4.63 2.64 -19.72
CA HIS A 34 4.15 2.58 -18.34
C HIS A 34 5.10 1.81 -17.41
N VAL A 35 5.66 0.70 -17.87
CA VAL A 35 6.65 -0.06 -17.09
C VAL A 35 7.91 0.79 -16.86
N ALA A 36 8.42 1.48 -17.89
CA ALA A 36 9.58 2.36 -17.76
C ALA A 36 9.32 3.51 -16.77
N GLU A 37 8.16 4.15 -16.85
CA GLU A 37 7.73 5.20 -15.92
C GLU A 37 7.68 4.69 -14.47
N ILE A 38 7.11 3.50 -14.25
CA ILE A 38 7.07 2.88 -12.92
C ILE A 38 8.48 2.61 -12.41
N ARG A 39 9.35 2.00 -13.22
CA ARG A 39 10.73 1.71 -12.80
C ARG A 39 11.50 2.98 -12.45
N ALA A 40 11.29 4.07 -13.19
CA ALA A 40 11.85 5.36 -12.86
C ALA A 40 11.35 5.89 -11.51
N ALA A 41 10.04 5.81 -11.24
CA ALA A 41 9.46 6.23 -9.97
C ALA A 41 9.94 5.36 -8.78
N VAL A 42 10.10 4.05 -9.00
CA VAL A 42 10.66 3.12 -8.01
C VAL A 42 12.11 3.49 -7.69
N ALA A 43 12.93 3.72 -8.72
CA ALA A 43 14.34 4.09 -8.54
C ALA A 43 14.50 5.44 -7.82
N GLN A 44 13.67 6.44 -8.17
CA GLN A 44 13.66 7.74 -7.50
C GLN A 44 13.29 7.62 -6.02
N GLU A 45 12.25 6.85 -5.69
CA GLU A 45 11.84 6.64 -4.31
C GLU A 45 12.90 5.85 -3.52
N ALA A 46 13.53 4.85 -4.12
CA ALA A 46 14.62 4.10 -3.51
C ALA A 46 15.85 4.98 -3.23
N ALA A 47 16.24 5.83 -4.18
CA ALA A 47 17.34 6.78 -4.00
C ALA A 47 17.05 7.78 -2.87
N ALA A 48 15.81 8.27 -2.78
CA ALA A 48 15.38 9.20 -1.73
C ALA A 48 15.43 8.60 -0.31
N ARG A 49 15.32 7.28 -0.14
CA ARG A 49 15.49 6.62 1.17
C ARG A 49 16.91 6.72 1.70
N SER A 50 17.90 6.76 0.81
CA SER A 50 19.32 6.85 1.16
C SER A 50 19.78 8.28 1.45
N VAL A 51 18.98 9.29 1.10
CA VAL A 51 19.29 10.71 1.36
C VAL A 51 18.94 11.06 2.80
N SER A 52 19.96 11.37 3.60
CA SER A 52 19.79 11.92 4.95
C SER A 52 19.21 13.34 4.89
N GLY A 53 18.30 13.66 5.81
CA GLY A 53 17.72 15.01 5.93
C GLY A 53 16.66 15.38 4.89
N LEU A 54 16.29 14.48 3.96
CA LEU A 54 15.21 14.74 3.01
C LEU A 54 13.87 14.94 3.76
N PRO A 55 13.14 16.05 3.53
CA PRO A 55 11.87 16.30 4.21
C PRO A 55 10.87 15.14 4.05
N GLU A 56 10.15 14.81 5.12
CA GLU A 56 9.19 13.69 5.09
C GLU A 56 8.11 13.88 4.02
N ARG A 57 7.66 15.12 3.81
CA ARG A 57 6.71 15.45 2.76
C ARG A 57 7.22 15.03 1.38
N GLU A 58 8.47 15.33 1.05
CA GLU A 58 9.06 14.97 -0.25
C GLU A 58 9.14 13.45 -0.40
N ARG A 59 9.54 12.74 0.67
CA ARG A 59 9.53 11.27 0.70
C ARG A 59 8.13 10.70 0.41
N TYR A 60 7.10 11.24 1.06
CA TYR A 60 5.72 10.78 0.84
C TYR A 60 5.15 11.17 -0.54
N GLN A 61 5.60 12.28 -1.13
CA GLN A 61 5.27 12.64 -2.51
C GLN A 61 5.81 11.60 -3.50
N LEU A 62 7.07 11.19 -3.35
CA LEU A 62 7.68 10.16 -4.19
C LEU A 62 6.98 8.80 -4.04
N GLN A 63 6.69 8.38 -2.80
CA GLN A 63 5.91 7.16 -2.57
C GLN A 63 4.53 7.22 -3.22
N LEU A 64 3.82 8.34 -3.09
CA LEU A 64 2.51 8.50 -3.72
C LEU A 64 2.59 8.49 -5.25
N ALA A 65 3.58 9.14 -5.85
CA ALA A 65 3.81 9.14 -7.29
C ALA A 65 4.03 7.71 -7.82
N LYS A 66 4.91 6.95 -7.16
CA LYS A 66 5.17 5.54 -7.45
C LYS A 66 3.90 4.69 -7.39
N TRP A 67 3.16 4.74 -6.28
CA TRP A 67 1.94 3.94 -6.13
C TRP A 67 0.80 4.38 -7.06
N ARG A 68 0.75 5.66 -7.46
CA ARG A 68 -0.17 6.14 -8.50
C ARG A 68 0.16 5.53 -9.87
N ALA A 69 1.43 5.51 -10.26
CA ALA A 69 1.87 4.91 -11.51
C ALA A 69 1.55 3.42 -11.56
N ILE A 70 1.90 2.67 -10.50
CA ILE A 70 1.57 1.23 -10.36
C ILE A 70 0.06 1.00 -10.42
N HIS A 71 -0.73 1.78 -9.67
CA HIS A 71 -2.18 1.67 -9.68
C HIS A 71 -2.76 1.90 -11.07
N ARG A 72 -2.29 2.92 -11.80
CA ARG A 72 -2.74 3.21 -13.16
C ARG A 72 -2.44 2.03 -14.09
N PHE A 73 -1.22 1.49 -14.04
CA PHE A 73 -0.82 0.33 -14.83
C PHE A 73 -1.68 -0.90 -14.55
N VAL A 74 -1.84 -1.28 -13.28
CA VAL A 74 -2.67 -2.44 -12.90
C VAL A 74 -4.11 -2.23 -13.37
N TYR A 75 -4.67 -1.05 -13.14
CA TYR A 75 -6.05 -0.73 -13.53
C TYR A 75 -6.29 -0.74 -15.05
N GLN A 76 -5.27 -0.42 -15.86
CA GLN A 76 -5.34 -0.42 -17.32
C GLN A 76 -5.01 -1.79 -17.94
N THR A 77 -4.52 -2.74 -17.16
CA THR A 77 -4.09 -4.07 -17.63
C THR A 77 -4.85 -5.21 -16.94
N PRO A 78 -6.19 -5.20 -16.99
CA PRO A 78 -6.99 -6.26 -16.38
C PRO A 78 -6.65 -7.63 -16.96
N TYR A 79 -6.80 -8.66 -16.14
CA TYR A 79 -6.63 -10.06 -16.53
C TYR A 79 -7.60 -10.95 -15.74
N ARG A 80 -7.92 -12.10 -16.32
CA ARG A 80 -8.72 -13.14 -15.66
C ARG A 80 -7.84 -14.26 -15.16
N ASP A 81 -8.25 -14.82 -14.04
CA ASP A 81 -7.77 -16.11 -13.58
C ASP A 81 -8.21 -17.20 -14.57
N ARG A 82 -7.33 -18.16 -14.85
CA ARG A 82 -7.69 -19.34 -15.64
C ARG A 82 -8.43 -20.34 -14.74
N ALA A 83 -9.61 -20.76 -15.20
CA ALA A 83 -10.38 -21.82 -14.54
C ALA A 83 -9.60 -23.15 -14.55
N GLY A 84 -9.80 -23.98 -13.54
CA GLY A 84 -9.15 -25.29 -13.41
C GLY A 84 -7.69 -25.27 -12.97
N ILE A 85 -7.07 -24.08 -12.82
CA ILE A 85 -5.70 -23.94 -12.31
C ILE A 85 -5.73 -23.73 -10.79
N LYS A 86 -4.74 -24.30 -10.09
CA LYS A 86 -4.54 -24.10 -8.64
C LYS A 86 -4.35 -22.62 -8.31
N ARG A 87 -4.79 -22.22 -7.13
CA ARG A 87 -4.75 -20.80 -6.73
C ARG A 87 -3.33 -20.29 -6.58
N SER A 88 -2.41 -21.14 -6.09
CA SER A 88 -1.00 -20.83 -5.99
C SER A 88 -0.37 -20.56 -7.37
N ASP A 89 -0.74 -21.33 -8.39
CA ASP A 89 -0.27 -21.16 -9.76
C ASP A 89 -0.86 -19.92 -10.44
N GLN A 90 -2.13 -19.58 -10.15
CA GLN A 90 -2.70 -18.31 -10.58
C GLN A 90 -1.87 -17.14 -10.03
N TRP A 91 -1.49 -17.16 -8.75
CA TRP A 91 -0.63 -16.13 -8.15
C TRP A 91 0.81 -16.14 -8.70
N ARG A 92 1.38 -17.29 -9.10
CA ARG A 92 2.67 -17.33 -9.80
C ARG A 92 2.62 -16.56 -11.11
N ALA A 93 1.54 -16.70 -11.88
CA ALA A 93 1.35 -15.91 -13.10
C ALA A 93 1.23 -14.39 -12.82
N VAL A 94 0.64 -14.02 -11.67
CA VAL A 94 0.62 -12.62 -11.21
C VAL A 94 2.02 -12.12 -10.88
N LEU A 95 2.84 -12.95 -10.21
CA LEU A 95 4.21 -12.61 -9.84
C LEU A 95 5.04 -12.23 -11.07
N ASP A 96 4.94 -13.01 -12.14
CA ASP A 96 5.68 -12.73 -13.38
C ASP A 96 5.27 -11.39 -14.01
N ARG A 97 4.01 -10.99 -13.88
CA ARG A 97 3.54 -9.67 -14.34
C ARG A 97 4.11 -8.53 -13.50
N VAL A 98 4.12 -8.67 -12.17
CA VAL A 98 4.56 -7.58 -11.28
C VAL A 98 6.09 -7.48 -11.16
N ARG A 99 6.82 -8.57 -11.40
CA ARG A 99 8.30 -8.58 -11.43
C ARG A 99 8.86 -7.53 -12.38
N LEU A 100 8.21 -7.35 -13.54
CA LEU A 100 8.62 -6.36 -14.53
C LEU A 100 8.56 -4.91 -14.02
N LEU A 101 7.76 -4.64 -12.99
CA LEU A 101 7.62 -3.31 -12.39
C LEU A 101 8.81 -2.96 -11.49
N GLY A 102 9.54 -3.96 -10.99
CA GLY A 102 10.70 -3.77 -10.12
C GLY A 102 10.39 -3.22 -8.72
N GLU A 103 9.13 -3.25 -8.27
CA GLU A 103 8.74 -2.79 -6.93
C GLU A 103 8.85 -3.91 -5.90
N PRO A 104 9.83 -3.89 -4.97
CA PRO A 104 10.08 -5.01 -4.05
C PRO A 104 8.90 -5.30 -3.12
N GLU A 105 8.26 -4.26 -2.57
CA GLU A 105 7.13 -4.44 -1.64
C GLU A 105 5.96 -5.19 -2.28
N LEU A 106 5.69 -4.91 -3.57
CA LEU A 106 4.63 -5.58 -4.31
C LEU A 106 5.01 -7.02 -4.65
N ILE A 107 6.27 -7.25 -5.02
CA ILE A 107 6.80 -8.59 -5.33
C ILE A 107 6.70 -9.49 -4.10
N ASP A 108 7.16 -9.02 -2.95
CA ASP A 108 7.11 -9.77 -1.68
C ASP A 108 5.67 -10.06 -1.26
N TRP A 109 4.78 -9.06 -1.41
CA TRP A 109 3.37 -9.25 -1.10
C TRP A 109 2.72 -10.33 -1.99
N VAL A 110 3.04 -10.37 -3.29
CA VAL A 110 2.53 -11.41 -4.20
C VAL A 110 3.15 -12.77 -3.88
N ALA A 111 4.45 -12.84 -3.59
CA ALA A 111 5.12 -14.08 -3.18
C ALA A 111 4.45 -14.70 -1.95
N LEU A 112 4.11 -13.87 -0.97
CA LEU A 112 3.35 -14.29 0.21
C LEU A 112 1.95 -14.83 -0.15
N GLN A 113 1.26 -14.28 -1.17
CA GLN A 113 -0.02 -14.83 -1.62
C GLN A 113 0.14 -16.24 -2.22
N ILE A 114 1.26 -16.51 -2.91
CA ILE A 114 1.57 -17.84 -3.46
C ILE A 114 1.73 -18.85 -2.32
N GLU A 115 2.52 -18.49 -1.29
CA GLU A 115 2.74 -19.35 -0.13
C GLU A 115 1.43 -19.63 0.62
N VAL A 116 0.64 -18.59 0.88
CA VAL A 116 -0.67 -18.71 1.52
C VAL A 116 -1.58 -19.62 0.72
N ALA A 117 -1.66 -19.46 -0.60
CA ALA A 117 -2.47 -20.33 -1.46
C ALA A 117 -1.97 -21.78 -1.43
N GLY A 118 -0.65 -21.99 -1.50
CA GLY A 118 -0.05 -23.33 -1.44
C GLY A 118 -0.27 -24.02 -0.09
N ASN A 119 -0.23 -23.29 1.02
CA ASN A 119 -0.51 -23.84 2.35
C ASN A 119 -1.97 -24.29 2.47
N ARG A 120 -2.92 -23.51 1.92
CA ARG A 120 -4.34 -23.92 1.88
C ARG A 120 -4.56 -25.18 1.05
N GLU A 121 -3.88 -25.29 -0.09
CA GLU A 121 -3.94 -26.48 -0.95
C GLU A 121 -3.46 -27.74 -0.20
N LYS A 122 -2.56 -27.59 0.76
CA LYS A 122 -2.07 -28.65 1.65
C LYS A 122 -2.95 -28.87 2.90
N GLY A 123 -4.07 -28.16 3.03
CA GLY A 123 -4.97 -28.26 4.18
C GLY A 123 -4.45 -27.58 5.45
N LEU A 124 -3.40 -26.76 5.37
CA LEU A 124 -2.87 -26.05 6.53
C LEU A 124 -3.78 -24.87 6.90
N PRO A 125 -4.36 -24.84 8.11
CA PRO A 125 -5.16 -23.71 8.57
C PRO A 125 -4.25 -22.50 8.76
N ASP A 126 -4.58 -21.41 8.07
CA ASP A 126 -3.86 -20.13 8.17
C ASP A 126 -4.83 -19.04 8.64
N MET A 127 -4.41 -18.29 9.67
CA MET A 127 -5.26 -17.40 10.48
C MET A 127 -5.55 -16.03 9.83
N ARG A 128 -5.00 -15.75 8.65
CA ARG A 128 -5.11 -14.42 8.04
C ARG A 128 -6.51 -14.18 7.44
N PRO A 129 -7.11 -12.97 7.61
CA PRO A 129 -8.37 -12.61 6.96
C PRO A 129 -8.25 -12.72 5.43
N ARG A 130 -9.19 -13.44 4.80
CA ARG A 130 -9.08 -13.80 3.37
C ARG A 130 -10.15 -13.08 2.55
N LYS A 131 -9.72 -12.45 1.46
CA LYS A 131 -10.63 -12.05 0.39
C LYS A 131 -10.68 -13.14 -0.67
N ASN A 132 -11.84 -13.77 -0.80
CA ASN A 132 -12.14 -14.65 -1.92
C ASN A 132 -12.55 -13.77 -3.12
N GLY A 133 -12.04 -14.05 -4.30
CA GLY A 133 -12.32 -13.30 -5.53
C GLY A 133 -11.17 -13.40 -6.53
N PRO A 134 -11.29 -12.87 -7.75
CA PRO A 134 -10.24 -12.95 -8.77
C PRO A 134 -8.92 -12.34 -8.30
N THR A 135 -7.76 -12.95 -8.61
CA THR A 135 -6.44 -12.44 -8.17
C THR A 135 -6.21 -10.99 -8.59
N PHE A 136 -6.66 -10.63 -9.79
CA PHE A 136 -6.63 -9.26 -10.30
C PHE A 136 -7.34 -8.27 -9.35
N VAL A 137 -8.55 -8.60 -8.87
CA VAL A 137 -9.33 -7.72 -8.00
C VAL A 137 -8.61 -7.54 -6.66
N VAL A 138 -8.06 -8.62 -6.11
CA VAL A 138 -7.29 -8.57 -4.85
C VAL A 138 -6.01 -7.74 -5.02
N LEU A 139 -5.27 -7.92 -6.12
CA LEU A 139 -4.09 -7.13 -6.46
C LEU A 139 -4.42 -5.65 -6.63
N LEU A 140 -5.47 -5.33 -7.41
CA LEU A 140 -5.91 -3.96 -7.65
C LEU A 140 -6.28 -3.28 -6.34
N GLU A 141 -7.00 -3.99 -5.45
CA GLU A 141 -7.35 -3.47 -4.15
C GLU A 141 -6.12 -3.20 -3.28
N TYR A 142 -5.16 -4.14 -3.21
CA TYR A 142 -3.93 -3.95 -2.46
C TYR A 142 -3.20 -2.67 -2.91
N VAL A 143 -3.00 -2.53 -4.21
CA VAL A 143 -2.34 -1.35 -4.79
C VAL A 143 -3.13 -0.07 -4.54
N ALA A 144 -4.47 -0.11 -4.62
CA ALA A 144 -5.32 1.02 -4.29
C ALA A 144 -5.22 1.41 -2.81
N ASN A 145 -5.11 0.45 -1.90
CA ASN A 145 -4.93 0.66 -0.47
C ASN A 145 -3.56 1.29 -0.17
N ARG A 146 -2.49 0.80 -0.80
CA ARG A 146 -1.16 1.41 -0.71
C ARG A 146 -1.16 2.87 -1.18
N LYS A 147 -1.76 3.15 -2.34
CA LYS A 147 -1.95 4.51 -2.85
C LYS A 147 -2.71 5.40 -1.86
N ARG A 148 -3.81 4.91 -1.26
CA ARG A 148 -4.59 5.65 -0.26
C ARG A 148 -3.78 5.93 1.00
N LYS A 149 -3.01 4.95 1.49
CA LYS A 149 -2.13 5.11 2.65
C LYS A 149 -1.06 6.19 2.40
N CYS A 150 -0.37 6.15 1.26
CA CYS A 150 0.61 7.19 0.93
C CYS A 150 -0.02 8.58 0.81
N LEU A 151 -1.23 8.69 0.27
CA LEU A 151 -1.96 9.96 0.25
C LEU A 151 -2.29 10.46 1.66
N ALA A 152 -2.72 9.58 2.57
CA ALA A 152 -2.99 9.93 3.96
C ALA A 152 -1.72 10.41 4.69
N LEU A 153 -0.60 9.69 4.52
CA LEU A 153 0.69 10.08 5.08
C LEU A 153 1.18 11.42 4.54
N LEU A 154 1.03 11.67 3.23
CA LEU A 154 1.37 12.96 2.65
C LEU A 154 0.52 14.10 3.24
N LYS A 155 -0.80 13.89 3.38
CA LYS A 155 -1.69 14.89 4.00
C LYS A 155 -1.30 15.15 5.45
N TRP A 156 -0.98 14.10 6.20
CA TRP A 156 -0.51 14.20 7.57
C TRP A 156 0.80 15.00 7.66
N ALA A 157 1.80 14.69 6.81
CA ALA A 157 3.05 15.42 6.77
C ALA A 157 2.86 16.90 6.42
N ILE A 158 2.00 17.22 5.45
CA ILE A 158 1.66 18.62 5.12
C ILE A 158 1.01 19.34 6.32
N GLY A 159 0.12 18.66 7.05
CA GLY A 159 -0.48 19.21 8.26
C GLY A 159 0.57 19.45 9.35
N ALA A 160 1.42 18.46 9.58
CA ALA A 160 2.46 18.53 10.59
C ALA A 160 3.58 19.55 10.25
N GLU A 161 3.85 19.84 8.97
CA GLU A 161 4.72 20.96 8.56
C GLU A 161 4.09 22.31 8.93
N ARG A 162 2.78 22.47 8.69
CA ARG A 162 2.04 23.71 8.96
C ARG A 162 1.89 23.98 10.47
N GLU A 163 1.68 22.93 11.25
CA GLU A 163 1.44 23.01 12.69
C GLU A 163 2.74 22.96 13.51
N GLY A 164 3.91 22.81 12.86
CA GLY A 164 5.19 22.66 13.56
C GLY A 164 5.39 21.30 14.23
N GLY A 165 4.51 20.32 13.99
CA GLY A 165 4.61 18.97 14.55
C GLY A 165 5.83 18.17 14.06
N LEU A 166 6.33 18.43 12.84
CA LEU A 166 7.51 17.73 12.29
C LEU A 166 8.86 18.23 12.83
N THR A 167 8.87 19.32 13.61
CA THR A 167 10.09 19.80 14.27
C THR A 167 10.27 19.21 15.67
N SER A 168 9.32 18.40 16.15
CA SER A 168 9.34 17.76 17.47
C SER A 168 10.21 16.51 17.47
N ASN A 169 11.51 16.68 17.67
CA ASN A 169 12.47 15.60 17.93
C ASN A 169 12.91 15.64 19.40
N SER A 170 13.67 14.63 19.84
CA SER A 170 14.15 14.55 21.23
C SER A 170 14.94 15.77 21.67
N GLY A 171 15.56 16.53 20.74
CA GLY A 171 16.29 17.78 21.03
C GLY A 171 15.39 19.02 21.17
N THR A 172 14.26 19.09 20.45
CA THR A 172 13.32 20.22 20.54
C THR A 172 12.20 19.98 21.56
N LEU A 173 11.91 18.72 21.91
CA LEU A 173 10.90 18.34 22.91
C LEU A 173 11.43 18.34 24.35
N THR A 174 12.75 18.20 24.56
CA THR A 174 13.31 18.02 25.91
C THR A 174 13.14 19.26 26.78
N THR A 175 13.41 20.46 26.26
CA THR A 175 13.29 21.71 27.03
C THR A 175 11.83 22.05 27.33
N PRO A 176 10.90 22.07 26.35
CA PRO A 176 9.49 22.34 26.61
C PRO A 176 8.84 21.31 27.55
N LEU A 177 9.17 20.00 27.44
CA LEU A 177 8.65 18.98 28.34
C LEU A 177 9.19 19.15 29.77
N ARG A 178 10.47 19.50 29.93
CA ARG A 178 11.05 19.81 31.25
C ARG A 178 10.40 21.04 31.88
N ASP A 179 10.06 22.04 31.08
CA ASP A 179 9.41 23.25 31.56
C ASP A 179 7.95 23.00 31.94
N LEU A 180 7.23 22.19 31.15
CA LEU A 180 5.88 21.72 31.48
C LEU A 180 5.87 20.91 32.79
N HIS A 181 6.83 20.01 32.96
CA HIS A 181 6.96 19.21 34.18
C HIS A 181 7.28 20.09 35.40
N ARG A 182 8.17 21.08 35.25
CA ARG A 182 8.46 22.06 36.32
C ARG A 182 7.21 22.87 36.71
N ALA A 183 6.42 23.30 35.73
CA ALA A 183 5.19 24.05 35.96
C ALA A 183 4.10 23.20 36.66
N ALA A 184 3.95 21.92 36.26
CA ALA A 184 3.04 20.98 36.90
C ALA A 184 3.42 20.71 38.35
N SER A 185 4.70 20.42 38.63
CA SER A 185 5.19 20.17 39.99
C SER A 185 5.16 21.42 40.88
N ALA A 186 5.21 22.63 40.31
CA ALA A 186 5.01 23.87 41.06
C ALA A 186 3.53 24.07 41.44
N ARG A 187 2.59 23.65 40.58
CA ARG A 187 1.14 23.69 40.86
C ARG A 187 0.74 22.71 41.96
N ASP A 188 1.24 21.48 41.93
CA ASP A 188 0.92 20.48 42.98
C ASP A 188 1.39 20.94 44.37
N ARG A 189 2.59 21.52 44.46
CA ARG A 189 3.12 22.09 45.73
C ARG A 189 2.37 23.34 46.21
N GLY A 190 1.67 24.03 45.32
CA GLY A 190 0.79 25.15 45.67
C GLY A 190 -0.55 24.68 46.24
N ASN A 191 -1.03 23.52 45.81
CA ASN A 191 -2.27 22.91 46.31
C ASN A 191 -2.10 22.22 47.67
N GLU A 192 -0.88 21.85 48.07
CA GLU A 192 -0.58 21.29 49.41
C GLU A 192 -0.45 22.35 50.52
N ARG A 193 -0.56 23.66 50.18
CA ARG A 193 -0.43 24.79 51.13
C ARG A 193 -1.74 25.53 51.40
N LEU A 194 -2.87 24.94 51.02
CA LEU A 194 -4.23 25.36 51.41
C LEU A 194 -4.84 24.30 52.31
#